data_AF-A0A090TKG7-F1
#
_entry.id   AF-A0A090TKG7-F1
#
_cell.length_a   1.000
_cell.length_b   1.000
_cell.length_c   1.000
_cell.angle_alpha   90.00
_cell.angle_beta   90.00
_cell.angle_gamma   90.00
#
_symmetry.space_group_name_H-M   'P 1'
#
loop_
_entity.id
_entity.type
_entity.pdbx_description
1 polymer ?
#
loop_
_entity_poly.entity_id
_entity_poly.type
_entity_poly.pdbx_seq_one_letter_code
_entity_poly.pdbx_strand_id
1 'polypeptide(L)'
;MLATHIVASLFQRFPDESTNMISQWRKSDNIWLRRTAVLYQLKFKQKTDQDLLFTIIGENQANKEFFIQKAIGWSLREYSKTNSAAVIEFIDTQHIEGLAKREGLKWLKSQGKL
;
A
#
# COMPACT_ATOMS: atom_id res chain seq x y z
N MET A 1 -1.94 -14.74 -3.69
CA MET A 1 -1.19 -14.18 -2.54
C MET A 1 -2.14 -14.01 -1.36
N LEU A 2 -1.76 -14.46 -0.17
CA LEU A 2 -2.65 -14.51 1.01
C LEU A 2 -3.18 -13.14 1.41
N ALA A 3 -2.34 -12.10 1.42
CA ALA A 3 -2.76 -10.74 1.80
C ALA A 3 -3.90 -10.20 0.93
N THR A 4 -3.82 -10.37 -0.40
CA THR A 4 -4.77 -9.77 -1.36
C THR A 4 -6.04 -10.58 -1.59
N HIS A 5 -6.15 -11.78 -1.01
CA HIS A 5 -7.32 -12.64 -1.18
C HIS A 5 -7.92 -13.03 0.18
N ILE A 6 -7.12 -13.65 1.06
CA ILE A 6 -7.61 -14.13 2.35
C ILE A 6 -7.76 -12.97 3.33
N VAL A 7 -6.70 -12.20 3.57
CA VAL A 7 -6.76 -11.06 4.52
C VAL A 7 -7.72 -9.99 4.02
N ALA A 8 -7.68 -9.68 2.73
CA ALA A 8 -8.66 -8.85 2.06
C ALA A 8 -10.13 -9.29 2.32
N SER A 9 -10.42 -10.58 2.16
CA SER A 9 -11.77 -11.14 2.39
C SER A 9 -12.16 -11.10 3.87
N LEU A 10 -11.23 -11.39 4.78
CA LEU A 10 -11.45 -11.28 6.22
C LEU A 10 -11.79 -9.85 6.61
N PHE A 11 -11.02 -8.86 6.14
CA PHE A 11 -11.29 -7.45 6.41
C PHE A 11 -12.65 -6.99 5.89
N GLN A 12 -13.07 -7.47 4.71
CA GLN A 12 -14.38 -7.12 4.15
C GLN A 12 -15.56 -7.77 4.88
N ARG A 13 -15.35 -8.94 5.51
CA ARG A 13 -16.40 -9.68 6.23
C ARG A 13 -16.46 -9.35 7.72
N PHE A 14 -15.33 -9.03 8.31
CA PHE A 14 -15.11 -8.82 9.75
C PHE A 14 -14.24 -7.58 9.97
N PRO A 15 -14.73 -6.38 9.61
CA PRO A 15 -13.93 -5.16 9.61
C PRO A 15 -13.46 -4.76 11.02
N ASP A 16 -14.29 -4.92 12.04
CA ASP A 16 -13.96 -4.52 13.42
C ASP A 16 -12.82 -5.39 13.99
N GLU A 17 -12.92 -6.71 13.80
CA GLU A 17 -11.91 -7.68 14.25
C GLU A 17 -10.62 -7.53 13.44
N SER A 18 -10.74 -7.35 12.13
CA SER A 18 -9.58 -7.26 11.23
C SER A 18 -8.83 -5.94 11.40
N THR A 19 -9.50 -4.85 11.81
CA THR A 19 -8.86 -3.54 12.04
C THR A 19 -7.80 -3.63 13.14
N ASN A 20 -8.08 -4.36 14.23
CA ASN A 20 -7.12 -4.59 15.29
C ASN A 20 -5.90 -5.38 14.80
N MET A 21 -6.10 -6.39 13.96
CA MET A 21 -5.01 -7.18 13.37
C MET A 21 -4.13 -6.32 12.46
N ILE A 22 -4.71 -5.55 11.54
CA ILE A 22 -3.96 -4.65 10.64
C ILE A 22 -3.19 -3.59 11.44
N SER A 23 -3.81 -3.06 12.51
CA SER A 23 -3.17 -2.06 13.38
C SER A 23 -1.92 -2.59 14.09
N GLN A 24 -1.92 -3.87 14.47
CA GLN A 24 -0.74 -4.52 15.04
C GLN A 24 0.29 -4.86 13.96
N TRP A 25 -0.16 -5.42 12.83
CA TRP A 25 0.72 -5.89 11.77
C TRP A 25 1.52 -4.78 11.09
N ARG A 26 0.92 -3.59 10.90
CA ARG A 26 1.61 -2.43 10.32
C ARG A 26 2.78 -1.91 11.16
N LYS A 27 2.86 -2.30 12.44
CA LYS A 27 3.93 -1.94 13.40
C LYS A 27 4.77 -3.13 13.88
N SER A 28 4.51 -4.34 13.40
CA SER A 28 5.20 -5.56 13.85
C SER A 28 6.67 -5.62 13.44
N ASP A 29 7.56 -6.22 14.22
CA ASP A 29 8.94 -6.48 13.79
C ASP A 29 9.04 -7.51 12.65
N ASN A 30 7.97 -8.28 12.42
CA ASN A 30 7.91 -9.23 11.32
C ASN A 30 7.59 -8.53 9.99
N ILE A 31 8.55 -8.54 9.07
CA ILE A 31 8.45 -7.90 7.75
C ILE A 31 7.26 -8.43 6.93
N TRP A 32 6.85 -9.69 7.11
CA TRP A 32 5.75 -10.29 6.35
C TRP A 32 4.38 -9.81 6.84
N LEU A 33 4.26 -9.50 8.14
CA LEU A 33 3.05 -8.90 8.70
C LEU A 33 2.92 -7.44 8.24
N ARG A 34 4.01 -6.66 8.28
CA ARG A 34 4.03 -5.30 7.71
C ARG A 34 3.69 -5.31 6.22
N ARG A 35 4.32 -6.19 5.45
CA ARG A 35 4.03 -6.37 4.02
C ARG A 35 2.57 -6.70 3.76
N THR A 36 1.97 -7.54 4.60
CA THR A 36 0.55 -7.88 4.52
C THR A 36 -0.33 -6.67 4.78
N ALA A 37 -0.03 -5.88 5.82
CA ALA A 37 -0.75 -4.66 6.15
C ALA A 37 -0.66 -3.59 5.03
N VAL A 38 0.45 -3.53 4.30
CA VAL A 38 0.56 -2.65 3.12
C VAL A 38 -0.29 -3.16 1.94
N LEU A 39 -0.36 -4.48 1.73
CA LEU A 39 -0.92 -5.07 0.50
C LEU A 39 -2.38 -5.53 0.59
N TYR A 40 -3.01 -5.60 1.76
CA TYR A 40 -4.35 -6.23 1.85
C TYR A 40 -5.40 -5.49 1.02
N GLN A 41 -5.29 -4.16 0.88
CA GLN A 41 -6.19 -3.35 0.07
C GLN A 41 -5.89 -3.33 -1.44
N LEU A 42 -4.84 -4.04 -1.91
CA LEU A 42 -4.31 -3.89 -3.27
C LEU A 42 -5.38 -3.97 -4.37
N LYS A 43 -6.40 -4.80 -4.19
CA LYS A 43 -7.45 -5.05 -5.20
C LYS A 43 -8.77 -4.32 -4.93
N PHE A 44 -8.83 -3.41 -3.96
CA PHE A 44 -10.08 -2.77 -3.55
C PHE A 44 -10.56 -1.69 -4.53
N LYS A 45 -9.66 -1.13 -5.35
CA LYS A 45 -9.99 -0.11 -6.37
C LYS A 45 -10.72 1.09 -5.74
N GLN A 46 -11.96 1.36 -6.16
CA GLN A 46 -12.78 2.45 -5.61
C GLN A 46 -13.13 2.26 -4.13
N LYS A 47 -13.01 1.03 -3.60
CA LYS A 47 -13.26 0.71 -2.19
C LYS A 47 -11.99 0.79 -1.33
N THR A 48 -10.85 1.19 -1.90
CA THR A 48 -9.63 1.37 -1.11
C THR A 48 -9.85 2.54 -0.15
N ASP A 49 -9.61 2.29 1.14
CA ASP A 49 -9.47 3.34 2.14
C ASP A 49 -8.11 4.02 1.91
N GLN A 50 -8.16 5.16 1.23
CA GLN A 50 -6.99 5.92 0.81
C GLN A 50 -6.20 6.42 2.02
N ASP A 51 -6.88 6.99 3.01
CA ASP A 51 -6.24 7.61 4.16
C ASP A 51 -5.52 6.55 5.01
N LEU A 52 -6.15 5.39 5.20
CA LEU A 52 -5.51 4.26 5.87
C LEU A 52 -4.34 3.69 5.06
N LEU A 53 -4.48 3.55 3.74
CA LEU A 53 -3.38 3.09 2.88
C LEU A 53 -2.16 4.01 3.00
N PHE A 54 -2.37 5.32 2.87
CA PHE A 54 -1.32 6.33 2.94
C PHE A 54 -0.70 6.41 4.33
N THR A 55 -1.51 6.29 5.39
CA THR A 55 -1.01 6.18 6.76
C THR A 55 -0.08 4.98 6.93
N ILE A 56 -0.50 3.78 6.49
CA ILE A 56 0.30 2.57 6.61
C ILE A 56 1.62 2.70 5.81
N ILE A 57 1.57 3.30 4.62
CA ILE A 57 2.78 3.55 3.83
C ILE A 57 3.71 4.53 4.54
N GLY A 58 3.20 5.65 5.05
CA GLY A 58 4.00 6.63 5.80
C GLY A 58 4.69 6.02 7.01
N GLU A 59 4.01 5.17 7.76
CA GLU A 59 4.58 4.43 8.90
C GLU A 59 5.71 3.45 8.51
N ASN A 60 5.78 3.05 7.24
CA ASN A 60 6.69 2.02 6.75
C ASN A 60 7.71 2.51 5.71
N GLN A 61 7.60 3.76 5.22
CA GLN A 61 8.41 4.25 4.10
C GLN A 61 9.91 4.35 4.41
N ALA A 62 10.27 4.61 5.66
CA ALA A 62 11.67 4.65 6.11
C ALA A 62 12.33 3.27 6.18
N ASN A 63 11.54 2.19 6.16
CA ASN A 63 12.06 0.83 6.22
C ASN A 63 12.73 0.44 4.89
N LYS A 64 14.05 0.26 4.91
CA LYS A 64 14.86 -0.06 3.72
C LYS A 64 14.75 -1.51 3.26
N GLU A 65 14.02 -2.36 3.99
CA GLU A 65 13.80 -3.76 3.63
C GLU A 65 13.17 -3.88 2.24
N PHE A 66 13.80 -4.68 1.37
CA PHE A 66 13.45 -4.78 -0.04
C PHE A 66 11.97 -5.16 -0.25
N PHE A 67 11.48 -6.12 0.53
CA PHE A 67 10.10 -6.59 0.42
C PHE A 67 9.09 -5.56 0.91
N ILE A 68 9.44 -4.68 1.85
CA ILE A 68 8.54 -3.59 2.26
C ILE A 68 8.49 -2.52 1.17
N GLN A 69 9.64 -2.10 0.66
CA GLN A 69 9.73 -1.11 -0.41
C GLN A 69 9.00 -1.55 -1.69
N LYS A 70 9.11 -2.84 -2.08
CA LYS A 70 8.32 -3.41 -3.18
C LYS A 70 6.82 -3.40 -2.88
N ALA A 71 6.41 -3.69 -1.66
CA ALA A 71 5.00 -3.70 -1.28
C ALA A 71 4.37 -2.30 -1.36
N ILE A 72 5.08 -1.28 -0.88
CA ILE A 72 4.68 0.13 -0.99
C ILE A 72 4.52 0.50 -2.46
N GLY A 73 5.56 0.25 -3.28
CA GLY A 73 5.54 0.55 -4.69
C GLY A 73 4.40 -0.14 -5.45
N TRP A 74 4.11 -1.41 -5.17
CA TRP A 74 2.99 -2.11 -5.79
C TRP A 74 1.63 -1.57 -5.35
N SER A 75 1.47 -1.19 -4.09
CA SER A 75 0.22 -0.63 -3.57
C SER A 75 -0.09 0.73 -4.22
N LEU A 76 0.91 1.62 -4.28
CA LEU A 76 0.80 2.91 -4.98
C LEU A 76 0.53 2.72 -6.47
N ARG A 77 1.25 1.80 -7.13
CA ARG A 77 1.05 1.50 -8.55
C ARG A 77 -0.37 1.02 -8.83
N GLU A 78 -0.88 0.10 -8.04
CA GLU A 78 -2.22 -0.43 -8.26
C GLU A 78 -3.29 0.63 -7.98
N TYR A 79 -3.13 1.40 -6.90
CA TYR A 79 -4.06 2.47 -6.56
C TYR A 79 -4.03 3.64 -7.57
N SER A 80 -2.89 3.92 -8.21
CA SER A 80 -2.77 4.95 -9.24
C SER A 80 -3.67 4.71 -10.46
N LYS A 81 -4.10 3.46 -10.69
CA LYS A 81 -5.09 3.11 -11.73
C LYS A 81 -6.49 3.59 -11.39
N THR A 82 -6.76 3.85 -10.10
CA THR A 82 -8.04 4.35 -9.58
C THR A 82 -7.97 5.86 -9.34
N ASN A 83 -6.93 6.33 -8.66
CA ASN A 83 -6.73 7.75 -8.36
C ASN A 83 -5.26 8.14 -8.58
N SER A 84 -4.92 8.54 -9.80
CA SER A 84 -3.55 8.89 -10.17
C SER A 84 -3.07 10.17 -9.49
N ALA A 85 -3.94 11.18 -9.39
CA ALA A 85 -3.58 12.48 -8.82
C ALA A 85 -3.17 12.34 -7.35
N ALA A 86 -3.96 11.63 -6.55
CA ALA A 86 -3.65 11.39 -5.14
C ALA A 86 -2.34 10.63 -4.93
N VAL A 87 -2.02 9.65 -5.80
CA VAL A 87 -0.75 8.92 -5.70
C VAL A 87 0.45 9.80 -6.02
N ILE A 88 0.36 10.67 -7.04
CA ILE A 88 1.42 11.60 -7.39
C ILE A 88 1.65 12.58 -6.23
N GLU A 89 0.58 13.22 -5.77
CA GLU A 89 0.62 14.17 -4.65
C GLU A 89 1.18 13.52 -3.38
N PHE A 90 0.75 12.30 -3.05
CA PHE A 90 1.26 11.58 -1.88
C PHE A 90 2.75 11.27 -1.98
N ILE A 91 3.23 10.80 -3.14
CA ILE A 91 4.65 10.50 -3.36
C ILE A 91 5.50 11.77 -3.19
N ASP A 92 5.05 12.90 -3.75
CA ASP A 92 5.78 14.16 -3.69
C ASP A 92 5.75 14.75 -2.27
N THR A 93 4.59 14.80 -1.62
CA THR A 93 4.44 15.33 -0.26
C THR A 93 5.20 14.51 0.77
N GLN A 94 5.17 13.18 0.69
CA GLN A 94 5.89 12.30 1.62
C GLN A 94 7.36 12.07 1.24
N HIS A 95 7.82 12.63 0.13
CA HIS A 95 9.20 12.51 -0.35
C HIS A 95 9.60 11.02 -0.52
N ILE A 96 8.68 10.22 -1.08
CA ILE A 96 8.94 8.80 -1.33
C ILE A 96 9.97 8.69 -2.45
N GLU A 97 11.07 8.00 -2.16
CA GLU A 97 12.21 7.89 -3.07
C GLU A 97 12.57 6.43 -3.41
N GLY A 98 13.53 6.26 -4.31
CA GLY A 98 14.16 4.97 -4.57
C GLY A 98 13.26 3.93 -5.23
N LEU A 99 13.20 2.72 -4.66
CA LEU A 99 12.48 1.60 -5.26
C LEU A 99 10.96 1.80 -5.23
N ALA A 100 10.41 2.27 -4.10
CA ALA A 100 8.98 2.50 -3.95
C ALA A 100 8.45 3.51 -4.98
N LYS A 101 9.12 4.66 -5.15
CA LYS A 101 8.78 5.68 -6.15
C LYS A 101 8.77 5.13 -7.57
N ARG A 102 9.86 4.44 -7.95
CA ARG A 102 10.02 3.86 -9.30
C ARG A 102 8.93 2.85 -9.62
N GLU A 103 8.58 1.99 -8.67
CA GLU A 103 7.52 1.00 -8.86
C GLU A 103 6.12 1.65 -8.87
N GLY A 104 5.86 2.58 -7.95
CA GLY A 104 4.58 3.28 -7.81
C GLY A 104 4.18 4.03 -9.08
N LEU A 105 5.12 4.78 -9.66
CA LEU A 105 4.88 5.59 -10.86
C LEU A 105 4.97 4.78 -12.17
N LYS A 106 5.37 3.51 -12.12
CA LYS A 106 5.65 2.70 -13.34
C LYS A 106 4.47 2.62 -14.30
N TRP A 107 3.26 2.43 -13.77
CA TRP A 107 2.07 2.35 -14.62
C TRP A 107 1.76 3.70 -15.27
N LEU A 108 1.76 4.78 -14.51
CA LEU A 108 1.49 6.13 -15.02
C LEU A 108 2.48 6.54 -16.14
N LYS A 109 3.78 6.26 -15.96
CA LYS A 109 4.79 6.49 -17.00
C LYS A 109 4.51 5.69 -18.28
N SER A 110 4.13 4.42 -18.14
CA SER A 110 3.78 3.59 -19.29
C SER A 110 2.49 4.02 -20.01
N GLN A 111 1.72 4.92 -19.42
CA GLN A 111 0.48 5.46 -19.99
C GLN A 111 0.63 6.92 -20.45
N GLY A 112 1.84 7.51 -20.38
CA GLY A 112 2.08 8.92 -20.74
C GLY A 112 1.35 9.92 -19.82
N LYS A 113 1.05 9.54 -18.57
CA LYS A 113 0.33 10.36 -17.59
C LYS A 113 1.26 11.08 -16.59
N LEU A 114 2.56 11.09 -16.89
CA LEU A 114 3.65 11.70 -16.13
C LEU A 114 4.67 12.28 -17.10
#